data_AF-A0A9C8JEP4-F1
#
_entry.id   AF-A0A9C8JEP4-F1
#
_cell.length_a   1.000
_cell.length_b   1.000
_cell.length_c   1.000
_cell.angle_alpha   90.00
_cell.angle_beta   90.00
_cell.angle_gamma   90.00
#
_symmetry.space_group_name_H-M   'P 1'
#
loop_
_entity.id
_entity.type
_entity.pdbx_description
1 polymer ?
#
loop_
_entity_poly.entity_id
_entity_poly.type
_entity_poly.pdbx_seq_one_letter_code
_entity_poly.pdbx_strand_id
1 'polypeptide(L)'
;IPTYALISDSFKNWRGMSDAGGRRIKRSVLIETSSIGFLDETLYLYLKKSDFLGSYLDEKSEAIKLANEEKKIDMSVRLNGRRLTNIGTFRNYMVSYLKSHPYIRQDMTLIVRQMDSSSNGVPIEIYAFTNTTSWNLYEDIQSDIFDHIFAVLPEFGLRIHEAPTGHDVRGLVGMQQTTEKQQVAE
;
A
#
# COMPACT_ATOMS: atom_id res chain seq x y z
N ILE A 1 14.68 31.85 -24.65
CA ILE A 1 15.13 31.93 -23.25
C ILE A 1 16.51 32.57 -23.26
N PRO A 2 16.75 33.68 -22.56
CA PRO A 2 18.07 34.30 -22.44
C PRO A 2 19.07 33.28 -21.85
N THR A 3 20.32 33.25 -22.35
CA THR A 3 21.33 32.26 -21.96
C THR A 3 21.64 32.24 -20.46
N TYR A 4 21.52 33.39 -19.77
CA TYR A 4 21.74 33.48 -18.32
C TYR A 4 20.70 32.68 -17.50
N ALA A 5 19.44 32.63 -17.96
CA ALA A 5 18.36 31.90 -17.28
C ALA A 5 18.52 30.37 -17.35
N LEU A 6 19.40 29.85 -18.23
CA LEU A 6 19.72 28.42 -18.31
C LEU A 6 20.73 27.97 -17.25
N ILE A 7 21.45 28.92 -16.63
CA ILE A 7 22.51 28.66 -15.65
C ILE A 7 22.02 28.97 -14.23
N SER A 8 21.05 29.88 -14.08
CA SER A 8 20.51 30.30 -12.78
C SER A 8 19.28 29.51 -12.34
N ASP A 9 18.44 29.05 -13.27
CA ASP A 9 17.17 28.39 -12.94
C ASP A 9 17.24 26.88 -13.16
N SER A 10 16.77 26.12 -12.17
CA SER A 10 16.55 24.68 -12.33
C SER A 10 15.45 24.45 -13.37
N PHE A 11 15.80 24.01 -14.58
CA PHE A 11 14.82 23.62 -15.59
C PHE A 11 14.45 22.14 -15.43
N LYS A 12 13.15 21.82 -15.52
CA LYS A 12 12.69 20.43 -15.61
C LYS A 12 12.76 19.97 -17.07
N ASN A 13 13.77 19.17 -17.40
CA ASN A 13 13.92 18.59 -18.74
C ASN A 13 13.04 17.33 -18.88
N TRP A 14 11.95 17.44 -19.63
CA TRP A 14 11.03 16.33 -19.90
C TRP A 14 11.45 15.45 -21.10
N ARG A 15 12.50 15.80 -21.85
CA ARG A 15 12.98 14.99 -22.99
C ARG A 15 13.34 13.59 -22.55
N GLY A 16 14.07 13.43 -21.43
CA GLY A 16 14.43 12.10 -20.93
C GLY A 16 13.24 11.20 -20.62
N MET A 17 12.09 11.75 -20.21
CA MET A 17 10.84 10.99 -20.04
C MET A 17 10.21 10.64 -21.39
N SER A 18 10.20 11.57 -22.34
CA SER A 18 9.70 11.33 -23.70
C SER A 18 10.52 10.25 -24.43
N ASP A 19 11.84 10.35 -24.33
CA ASP A 19 12.80 9.46 -25.00
C ASP A 19 12.81 8.07 -24.37
N ALA A 20 12.60 7.95 -23.06
CA ALA A 20 12.42 6.67 -22.37
C ALA A 20 11.08 5.99 -22.70
N GLY A 21 10.11 6.73 -23.26
CA GLY A 21 8.80 6.21 -23.63
C GLY A 21 7.96 5.75 -22.44
N GLY A 22 8.13 6.36 -21.27
CA GLY A 22 7.39 6.01 -20.07
C GLY A 22 7.42 7.09 -19.00
N ARG A 23 6.33 7.19 -18.23
CA ARG A 23 6.19 8.18 -17.16
C ARG A 23 6.09 7.50 -15.80
N ARG A 24 6.85 8.02 -14.84
CA ARG A 24 7.00 7.43 -13.50
C ARG A 24 5.81 7.74 -12.60
N ILE A 25 5.20 6.68 -12.07
CA ILE A 25 4.33 6.73 -10.89
C ILE A 25 5.23 6.66 -9.65
N LYS A 26 5.11 7.65 -8.77
CA LYS A 26 5.78 7.69 -7.46
C LYS A 26 4.82 8.32 -6.45
N ARG A 27 3.91 7.50 -5.92
CA ARG A 27 2.86 7.93 -5.01
C ARG A 27 2.71 6.90 -3.89
N SER A 28 2.33 7.37 -2.70
CA SER A 28 2.19 6.52 -1.52
C SER A 28 0.74 6.47 -1.03
N VAL A 29 0.36 5.34 -0.45
CA VAL A 29 -0.83 5.21 0.41
C VAL A 29 -0.37 5.11 1.86
N LEU A 30 -0.99 5.87 2.75
CA LEU A 30 -0.69 5.85 4.17
C LEU A 30 -1.52 4.77 4.85
N ILE A 31 -0.87 3.80 5.48
CA ILE A 31 -1.51 2.71 6.20
C ILE A 31 -1.58 3.05 7.68
N GLU A 32 -2.75 2.86 8.28
CA GLU A 32 -2.94 3.03 9.71
C GLU A 32 -2.13 1.97 10.47
N THR A 33 -1.18 2.39 11.29
CA THR A 33 -0.25 1.49 12.00
C THR A 33 -0.96 0.47 12.88
N SER A 34 -2.10 0.84 13.48
CA SER A 34 -2.90 -0.04 14.35
C SER A 34 -3.54 -1.23 13.60
N SER A 35 -3.66 -1.14 12.27
CA SER A 35 -4.18 -2.21 11.41
C SER A 35 -3.11 -3.24 11.01
N ILE A 36 -1.83 -2.97 11.29
CA ILE A 36 -0.73 -3.84 10.90
C ILE A 36 -0.58 -4.99 11.91
N GLY A 37 -0.54 -6.21 11.40
CA GLY A 37 -0.43 -7.41 12.23
C GLY A 37 0.05 -8.65 11.48
N PHE A 38 0.14 -9.76 12.21
CA PHE A 38 0.37 -11.07 11.61
C PHE A 38 -0.90 -11.57 10.91
N LEU A 39 -0.74 -12.34 9.84
CA LEU A 39 -1.84 -13.08 9.25
C LEU A 39 -2.32 -14.13 10.27
N ASP A 40 -3.62 -14.16 10.51
CA ASP A 40 -4.27 -15.33 11.09
C ASP A 40 -4.56 -16.37 10.00
N GLU A 41 -4.96 -17.57 10.44
CA GLU A 41 -5.23 -18.69 9.54
C GLU A 41 -6.41 -18.41 8.60
N THR A 42 -7.46 -17.76 9.11
CA THR A 42 -8.65 -17.40 8.33
C THR A 42 -8.29 -16.47 7.17
N LEU A 43 -7.56 -15.39 7.45
CA LEU A 43 -7.10 -14.42 6.47
C LEU A 43 -6.11 -15.05 5.49
N TYR A 44 -5.20 -15.90 5.98
CA TYR A 44 -4.27 -16.63 5.11
C TYR A 44 -5.01 -17.51 4.09
N LEU A 45 -5.97 -18.31 4.54
CA LEU A 45 -6.74 -19.20 3.68
C LEU A 45 -7.62 -18.42 2.69
N TYR A 46 -8.12 -17.27 3.09
CA TYR A 46 -8.85 -16.36 2.21
C TYR A 46 -7.93 -15.79 1.12
N LEU A 47 -6.81 -15.16 1.50
CA LEU A 47 -5.87 -14.53 0.56
C LEU A 47 -5.22 -15.55 -0.38
N LYS A 48 -5.04 -16.80 0.07
CA LYS A 48 -4.52 -17.90 -0.76
C LYS A 48 -5.40 -18.21 -1.98
N LYS A 49 -6.69 -17.86 -1.94
CA LYS A 49 -7.61 -18.00 -3.09
C LYS A 49 -7.39 -16.95 -4.17
N SER A 50 -6.59 -15.92 -3.92
CA SER A 50 -6.30 -14.87 -4.91
C SER A 50 -5.32 -15.36 -5.97
N ASP A 51 -5.66 -15.11 -7.23
CA ASP A 51 -4.82 -15.44 -8.40
C ASP A 51 -3.41 -14.83 -8.33
N PHE A 52 -3.25 -13.68 -7.67
CA PHE A 52 -1.98 -12.97 -7.59
C PHE A 52 -1.11 -13.34 -6.37
N LEU A 53 -1.66 -14.10 -5.42
CA LEU A 53 -0.98 -14.40 -4.14
C LEU A 53 -0.78 -15.87 -3.85
N GLY A 54 -1.58 -16.79 -4.41
CA GLY A 54 -1.54 -18.21 -4.04
C GLY A 54 -0.12 -18.79 -4.03
N SER A 55 0.59 -18.70 -5.16
CA SER A 55 1.96 -19.20 -5.27
C SER A 55 2.94 -18.51 -4.32
N TYR A 56 2.84 -17.18 -4.18
CA TYR A 56 3.68 -16.42 -3.26
C TYR A 56 3.48 -16.86 -1.80
N LEU A 57 2.23 -17.02 -1.38
CA LEU A 57 1.90 -17.41 -0.01
C LEU A 57 2.39 -18.82 0.30
N ASP A 58 2.30 -19.74 -0.66
CA ASP A 58 2.81 -21.10 -0.51
C ASP A 58 4.33 -21.11 -0.37
N GLU A 59 5.06 -20.51 -1.30
CA GLU A 59 6.51 -20.41 -1.25
C GLU A 59 6.99 -19.71 0.04
N LYS A 60 6.34 -18.61 0.41
CA LYS A 60 6.75 -17.82 1.57
C LYS A 60 6.44 -18.52 2.89
N SER A 61 5.30 -19.20 2.98
CA SER A 61 4.92 -19.95 4.18
C SER A 61 5.88 -21.11 4.43
N GLU A 62 6.27 -21.84 3.38
CA GLU A 62 7.23 -22.94 3.49
C GLU A 62 8.62 -22.42 3.87
N ALA A 63 9.09 -21.34 3.24
CA ALA A 63 10.37 -20.72 3.61
C ALA A 63 10.40 -20.20 5.06
N ILE A 64 9.27 -19.73 5.59
CA ILE A 64 9.14 -19.31 6.99
C ILE A 64 9.17 -20.53 7.91
N LYS A 65 8.44 -21.59 7.58
CA LYS A 65 8.38 -22.84 8.33
C LYS A 65 9.78 -23.46 8.47
N LEU A 66 10.47 -23.67 7.35
CA LEU A 66 11.83 -24.21 7.33
C LEU A 66 12.80 -23.37 8.18
N ALA A 67 12.76 -22.05 8.06
CA ALA A 67 13.63 -21.16 8.83
C ALA A 67 13.36 -21.18 10.34
N ASN A 68 12.12 -21.45 10.76
CA ASN A 68 11.76 -21.57 12.17
C ASN A 68 12.14 -22.95 12.73
N GLU A 69 11.96 -24.01 11.94
CA GLU A 69 12.33 -25.40 12.29
C GLU A 69 13.86 -25.56 12.42
N GLU A 70 14.63 -25.00 11.49
CA GLU A 70 16.11 -25.03 11.52
C GLU A 70 16.65 -24.47 12.85
N LYS A 71 16.03 -23.40 13.34
CA LYS A 71 16.40 -22.72 14.59
C LYS A 71 15.69 -23.28 15.82
N LYS A 72 14.85 -24.32 15.66
CA LYS A 72 14.04 -24.94 16.73
C LYS A 72 13.28 -23.91 17.56
N ILE A 73 12.69 -22.93 16.89
CA ILE A 73 11.99 -21.83 17.56
C ILE A 73 10.70 -22.34 18.20
N ASP A 74 10.48 -22.00 19.47
CA ASP A 74 9.18 -22.18 20.11
C ASP A 74 8.17 -21.16 19.57
N MET A 75 7.19 -21.66 18.83
CA MET A 75 6.15 -20.88 18.16
C MET A 75 4.94 -20.59 19.05
N SER A 76 4.94 -21.06 20.31
CA SER A 76 3.85 -20.82 21.29
C SER A 76 3.63 -19.33 21.57
N VAL A 77 4.71 -18.53 21.54
CA VAL A 77 4.68 -17.08 21.72
C VAL A 77 4.76 -16.40 20.35
N ARG A 78 3.84 -15.45 20.09
CA ARG A 78 3.81 -14.71 18.82
C ARG A 78 5.06 -13.86 18.55
N LEU A 79 5.73 -13.41 19.61
CA LEU A 79 6.99 -12.67 19.54
C LEU A 79 8.13 -13.49 18.90
N ASN A 80 8.03 -14.82 18.99
CA ASN A 80 9.02 -15.73 18.47
C ASN A 80 8.73 -16.11 17.02
N GLY A 81 9.82 -16.37 16.30
CA GLY A 81 9.79 -16.93 14.96
C GLY A 81 9.39 -15.92 13.90
N ARG A 82 9.63 -16.30 12.65
CA ARG A 82 9.19 -15.55 11.49
C ARG A 82 7.73 -15.87 11.21
N ARG A 83 6.96 -14.85 10.80
CA ARG A 83 5.52 -14.96 10.48
C ARG A 83 5.19 -14.05 9.31
N LEU A 84 4.11 -14.38 8.60
CA LEU A 84 3.56 -13.51 7.57
C LEU A 84 2.86 -12.32 8.23
N THR A 85 3.04 -11.12 7.66
CA THR A 85 2.35 -9.89 8.07
C THR A 85 1.43 -9.42 6.97
N ASN A 86 0.30 -8.82 7.35
CA ASN A 86 -0.69 -8.37 6.38
C ASN A 86 -0.13 -7.30 5.44
N ILE A 87 0.62 -6.34 5.97
CA ILE A 87 1.31 -5.32 5.19
C ILE A 87 2.37 -5.92 4.25
N GLY A 88 3.08 -6.97 4.68
CA GLY A 88 4.06 -7.66 3.85
C GLY A 88 3.39 -8.41 2.69
N THR A 89 2.28 -9.09 2.97
CA THR A 89 1.48 -9.80 1.97
C THR A 89 0.85 -8.82 0.98
N PHE A 90 0.27 -7.72 1.44
CA PHE A 90 -0.29 -6.67 0.59
C PHE A 90 0.76 -6.09 -0.37
N ARG A 91 1.99 -5.81 0.12
CA ARG A 91 3.07 -5.34 -0.76
C ARG A 91 3.39 -6.33 -1.88
N ASN A 92 3.41 -7.63 -1.58
CA ASN A 92 3.69 -8.66 -2.59
C ASN A 92 2.52 -8.82 -3.57
N TYR A 93 1.28 -8.75 -3.08
CA TYR A 93 0.09 -8.67 -3.93
C TYR A 93 0.20 -7.52 -4.94
N MET A 94 0.54 -6.31 -4.47
CA MET A 94 0.66 -5.15 -5.35
C MET A 94 1.79 -5.29 -6.36
N VAL A 95 2.91 -5.94 -6.01
CA VAL A 95 3.97 -6.27 -6.97
C VAL A 95 3.44 -7.21 -8.05
N SER A 96 2.75 -8.29 -7.68
CA SER A 96 2.17 -9.23 -8.64
C SER A 96 1.12 -8.57 -9.53
N TYR A 97 0.23 -7.75 -8.95
CA TYR A 97 -0.77 -6.97 -9.67
C TYR A 97 -0.16 -6.00 -10.69
N LEU A 98 0.88 -5.24 -10.30
CA LEU A 98 1.54 -4.30 -11.22
C LEU A 98 2.35 -5.03 -12.30
N LYS A 99 2.86 -6.23 -12.02
CA LYS A 99 3.56 -7.07 -13.00
C LYS A 99 2.64 -7.63 -14.08
N SER A 100 1.38 -7.89 -13.75
CA SER A 100 0.36 -8.33 -14.71
C SER A 100 -0.34 -7.16 -15.41
N HIS A 101 -0.11 -5.92 -14.97
CA HIS A 101 -0.83 -4.75 -15.46
C HIS A 101 -0.39 -4.35 -16.88
N PRO A 102 -1.31 -4.27 -17.87
CA PRO A 102 -0.97 -4.08 -19.29
C PRO A 102 -0.35 -2.70 -19.60
N TYR A 103 -0.66 -1.70 -18.77
CA TYR A 103 -0.16 -0.33 -18.95
C TYR A 103 1.10 0.01 -18.13
N ILE A 104 1.66 -0.95 -17.40
CA ILE A 104 2.91 -0.80 -16.66
C ILE A 104 4.08 -1.37 -17.48
N ARG A 105 5.16 -0.59 -17.57
CA ARG A 105 6.43 -0.98 -18.20
C ARG A 105 7.16 -1.98 -17.32
N GLN A 106 7.22 -3.22 -17.79
CA GLN A 106 7.85 -4.33 -17.07
C GLN A 106 9.38 -4.39 -17.24
N ASP A 107 9.92 -3.67 -18.22
CA ASP A 107 11.36 -3.53 -18.47
C ASP A 107 12.01 -2.44 -17.60
N MET A 108 11.21 -1.66 -16.87
CA MET A 108 11.68 -0.61 -15.95
C MET A 108 11.51 -1.03 -14.49
N THR A 109 12.09 -0.23 -13.58
CA THR A 109 12.01 -0.49 -12.15
C THR A 109 10.55 -0.47 -11.66
N LEU A 110 10.13 -1.58 -11.06
CA LEU A 110 8.85 -1.75 -10.38
C LEU A 110 9.12 -2.15 -8.93
N ILE A 111 8.78 -1.28 -7.99
CA ILE A 111 9.00 -1.48 -6.56
C ILE A 111 7.74 -1.06 -5.81
N VAL A 112 7.28 -1.93 -4.91
CA VAL A 112 6.31 -1.58 -3.86
C VAL A 112 7.02 -1.67 -2.51
N ARG A 113 7.26 -0.51 -1.89
CA ARG A 113 8.09 -0.42 -0.69
C ARG A 113 7.40 0.32 0.45
N GLN A 114 7.76 -0.10 1.65
CA GLN A 114 7.42 0.61 2.88
C GLN A 114 8.44 1.73 3.08
N MET A 115 7.95 2.93 3.38
CA MET A 115 8.75 4.09 3.75
C MET A 115 8.74 4.27 5.28
N ASP A 116 9.55 5.21 5.77
CA ASP A 116 9.59 5.54 7.21
C ASP A 116 8.20 5.93 7.72
N SER A 117 7.86 5.41 8.91
CA SER A 117 6.59 5.72 9.56
C SER A 117 6.55 7.18 10.03
N SER A 118 5.36 7.75 10.03
CA SER A 118 5.10 9.12 10.51
C SER A 118 3.94 9.12 11.50
N SER A 119 3.58 10.31 12.01
CA SER A 119 2.35 10.49 12.80
C SER A 119 1.08 10.10 12.01
N ASN A 120 1.17 10.08 10.68
CA ASN A 120 0.07 9.80 9.78
C ASN A 120 0.12 8.36 9.24
N GLY A 121 0.72 7.44 9.99
CA GLY A 121 0.82 6.04 9.61
C GLY A 121 2.08 5.68 8.81
N VAL A 122 2.02 4.52 8.17
CA VAL A 122 3.13 3.89 7.44
C VAL A 122 2.91 4.03 5.93
N PRO A 123 3.74 4.78 5.19
CA PRO A 123 3.56 4.93 3.75
C PRO A 123 4.00 3.66 3.00
N ILE A 124 3.13 3.16 2.13
CA ILE A 124 3.47 2.20 1.08
C ILE A 124 3.59 2.96 -0.24
N GLU A 125 4.83 3.13 -0.72
CA GLU A 125 5.15 3.79 -1.99
C GLU A 125 5.04 2.80 -3.15
N ILE A 126 4.25 3.19 -4.16
CA ILE A 126 4.21 2.58 -5.48
C ILE A 126 5.18 3.33 -6.38
N TYR A 127 6.25 2.64 -6.78
CA TYR A 127 7.24 3.13 -7.73
C TYR A 127 7.19 2.25 -8.98
N ALA A 128 6.65 2.78 -10.07
CA ALA A 128 6.52 2.07 -11.34
C ALA A 128 6.57 3.06 -12.51
N PHE A 129 6.65 2.54 -13.74
CA PHE A 129 6.59 3.36 -14.94
C PHE A 129 5.42 2.90 -15.81
N THR A 130 4.66 3.86 -16.33
CA THR A 130 3.62 3.60 -17.33
C THR A 130 4.25 3.43 -18.71
N ASN A 131 3.57 2.72 -19.61
CA ASN A 131 4.01 2.55 -21.00
C ASN A 131 3.60 3.69 -21.93
N THR A 132 3.20 4.83 -21.36
CA THR A 132 2.76 6.01 -22.07
C THR A 132 3.41 7.26 -21.50
N THR A 133 3.51 8.29 -22.32
CA THR A 133 3.92 9.64 -21.94
C THR A 133 2.78 10.64 -22.03
N SER A 134 1.62 10.22 -22.56
CA SER A 134 0.41 11.02 -22.63
C SER A 134 -0.06 11.38 -21.24
N TRP A 135 -0.32 12.68 -21.02
CA TRP A 135 -0.72 13.18 -19.71
C TRP A 135 -2.03 12.56 -19.22
N ASN A 136 -3.07 12.58 -20.07
CA ASN A 136 -4.39 12.09 -19.68
C ASN A 136 -4.35 10.60 -19.34
N LEU A 137 -3.76 9.78 -20.21
CA LEU A 137 -3.64 8.33 -19.97
C LEU A 137 -2.81 8.03 -18.72
N TYR A 138 -1.74 8.78 -18.47
CA TYR A 138 -0.94 8.62 -17.26
C TYR A 138 -1.77 8.87 -15.99
N GLU A 139 -2.56 9.95 -15.97
CA GLU A 139 -3.41 10.28 -14.81
C GLU A 139 -4.53 9.24 -14.63
N ASP A 140 -5.13 8.75 -15.71
CA ASP A 140 -6.16 7.71 -15.67
C ASP A 140 -5.57 6.40 -15.11
N ILE A 141 -4.45 5.91 -15.67
CA ILE A 141 -3.77 4.69 -15.18
C ILE A 141 -3.39 4.81 -13.71
N GLN A 142 -2.85 5.97 -13.31
CA GLN A 142 -2.47 6.19 -11.92
C GLN A 142 -3.70 6.20 -11.00
N SER A 143 -4.81 6.78 -11.44
CA SER A 143 -6.05 6.84 -10.65
C SER A 143 -6.64 5.45 -10.48
N ASP A 144 -6.79 4.67 -11.55
CA ASP A 144 -7.31 3.31 -11.52
C ASP A 144 -6.52 2.39 -10.58
N ILE A 145 -5.18 2.50 -10.60
CA ILE A 145 -4.32 1.72 -9.70
C ILE A 145 -4.59 2.08 -8.24
N PHE A 146 -4.78 3.36 -7.93
CA PHE A 146 -5.01 3.81 -6.55
C PHE A 146 -6.44 3.53 -6.08
N ASP A 147 -7.43 3.63 -6.97
CA ASP A 147 -8.81 3.22 -6.68
C ASP A 147 -8.86 1.73 -6.32
N HIS A 148 -8.16 0.89 -7.10
CA HIS A 148 -8.00 -0.52 -6.78
C HIS A 148 -7.30 -0.74 -5.43
N ILE A 149 -6.22 -0.01 -5.15
CA ILE A 149 -5.53 -0.09 -3.84
C ILE A 149 -6.50 0.22 -2.70
N PHE A 150 -7.26 1.31 -2.80
CA PHE A 150 -8.19 1.70 -1.75
C PHE A 150 -9.31 0.67 -1.55
N ALA A 151 -9.83 0.10 -2.63
CA ALA A 151 -10.87 -0.91 -2.57
C ALA A 151 -10.38 -2.25 -2.00
N VAL A 152 -9.16 -2.69 -2.35
CA VAL A 152 -8.64 -4.01 -1.95
C VAL A 152 -7.95 -4.01 -0.59
N LEU A 153 -7.54 -2.85 -0.07
CA LEU A 153 -6.81 -2.76 1.19
C LEU A 153 -7.53 -3.44 2.38
N PRO A 154 -8.86 -3.28 2.56
CA PRO A 154 -9.60 -3.94 3.65
C PRO A 154 -9.57 -5.47 3.57
N GLU A 155 -9.41 -6.06 2.38
CA GLU A 155 -9.30 -7.52 2.19
C GLU A 155 -8.06 -8.11 2.87
N PHE A 156 -7.06 -7.27 3.19
CA PHE A 156 -5.87 -7.65 3.95
C PHE A 156 -6.01 -7.37 5.46
N GLY A 157 -7.17 -6.90 5.92
CA GLY A 157 -7.35 -6.40 7.28
C GLY A 157 -6.56 -5.11 7.55
N LEU A 158 -6.13 -4.41 6.50
CA LEU A 158 -5.42 -3.14 6.59
C LEU A 158 -6.39 -1.97 6.45
N ARG A 159 -6.04 -0.82 7.03
CA ARG A 159 -6.83 0.41 6.91
C ARG A 159 -5.96 1.57 6.43
N ILE A 160 -6.59 2.48 5.71
CA ILE A 160 -5.97 3.74 5.32
C ILE A 160 -5.89 4.64 6.56
N HIS A 161 -4.78 5.34 6.72
CA HIS A 161 -4.71 6.41 7.71
C HIS A 161 -5.49 7.63 7.22
N GLU A 162 -6.47 8.04 8.00
CA GLU A 162 -7.21 9.28 7.80
C GLU A 162 -7.06 10.18 9.03
N ALA A 163 -6.83 11.48 8.82
CA ALA A 163 -6.90 12.43 9.91
C ALA A 163 -8.37 12.65 10.29
N PRO A 164 -8.70 12.81 11.59
CA PRO A 164 -10.07 13.12 12.00
C PRO A 164 -10.60 14.32 11.23
N THR A 165 -11.77 14.16 10.62
CA THR A 165 -12.42 15.23 9.88
C THR A 165 -13.41 15.96 10.78
N GLY A 166 -13.85 17.15 10.36
CA GLY A 166 -14.93 17.85 11.06
C GLY A 166 -16.25 17.04 11.12
N HIS A 167 -16.45 16.07 10.22
CA HIS A 167 -17.61 15.18 10.28
C HIS A 167 -17.52 14.21 11.47
N ASP A 168 -16.35 13.61 11.69
CA ASP A 168 -16.11 12.68 12.80
C ASP A 168 -16.28 13.36 14.16
N VAL A 169 -15.75 14.59 14.29
CA VAL A 169 -15.90 15.40 15.50
C VAL A 169 -17.36 15.75 15.78
N ARG A 170 -18.14 16.09 14.74
CA ARG A 170 -19.59 16.34 14.89
C ARG A 170 -20.35 15.07 15.29
N GLY A 171 -19.97 13.90 14.78
CA GLY A 171 -20.54 12.61 15.17
C GLY A 171 -20.36 12.32 16.66
N LEU A 172 -19.17 12.59 17.21
CA LEU A 172 -18.88 12.42 18.63
C LEU A 172 -19.71 13.35 19.53
N VAL A 173 -19.85 14.63 19.16
CA VAL A 173 -20.67 15.60 19.92
C VAL A 173 -22.16 15.23 19.89
N GLY A 174 -22.66 14.73 18.75
CA GLY A 174 -24.03 14.23 18.64
C GLY A 174 -24.32 13.02 19.54
N MET A 175 -23.36 12.09 19.67
CA MET A 175 -23.49 10.91 20.55
C MET A 175 -23.56 11.29 22.03
N GLN A 176 -22.79 12.27 22.49
CA GLN A 176 -22.85 12.76 23.89
C GLN A 176 -24.23 13.32 24.24
N GLN A 177 -24.81 14.16 23.39
CA GLN A 177 -26.13 14.75 23.64
C GLN A 177 -27.28 13.73 23.68
N THR A 178 -27.12 12.61 22.95
CA THR A 178 -28.13 11.55 22.89
C THR A 178 -28.07 10.69 24.16
N THR A 179 -26.86 10.45 24.68
CA THR A 179 -26.61 9.69 25.92
C THR A 179 -27.09 10.47 27.15
N GLU A 180 -26.85 11.79 27.19
CA GLU A 180 -27.34 12.67 28.27
C GLU A 180 -28.88 12.75 28.31
N LYS A 181 -29.54 12.79 27.15
CA LYS A 181 -31.02 12.78 27.09
C LYS A 181 -31.64 11.46 27.54
N GLN A 182 -30.94 10.33 27.39
CA GLN A 182 -31.41 9.04 27.86
C GLN A 182 -31.21 8.84 29.38
N GLN A 183 -30.16 9.43 29.97
CA GLN A 183 -29.93 9.37 31.43
C GLN A 183 -30.83 10.29 32.25
N VAL A 184 -31.45 11.32 31.66
CA VAL A 184 -32.39 12.22 32.35
C VAL A 184 -33.84 11.71 32.27
N ALA A 185 -34.09 10.67 31.47
CA ALA A 185 -35.41 10.08 31.26
C ALA A 185 -35.66 8.78 32.08
N GLU A 186 -34.68 8.35 32.88
CA GLU A 186 -34.79 7.33 33.94
C GLU A 186 -34.77 7.98 35.33
#